data_AF-A0A1Y3E977-F1
#
_entry.id   AF-A0A1Y3E977-F1
#
_cell.length_a   1.000
_cell.length_b   1.000
_cell.length_c   1.000
_cell.angle_alpha   90.00
_cell.angle_beta   90.00
_cell.angle_gamma   90.00
#
_symmetry.space_group_name_H-M   'P 1'
#
loop_
_entity.id
_entity.type
_entity.pdbx_description
1 polymer ?
#
loop_
_entity_poly.entity_id
_entity_poly.type
_entity_poly.pdbx_seq_one_letter_code
_entity_poly.pdbx_strand_id
1 'polypeptide(L)'
;MEALGDSFLKFIVSLHIFKKETSWNEGRLSSLRSEIVSNTNLFNLGKKKLLQAKLTAVPFDPTAQWLPPCFRSLAALESGYEFVNELIDEGDSKKKNQALKAKTPAPVVVAECYEMCSLNRTHQVICDKSIADCVEALVGCYLLEAGMRPAIKLLKWFGIDIDDNLMNLLSSSSSSAFFSENCVLIGPEAKIHSIWTA
;
A
#
# COMPACT_ATOMS: atom_id res chain seq x y z
N MET A 1 3.29 2.14 14.55
CA MET A 1 2.98 3.18 13.52
C MET A 1 1.53 3.13 13.06
N GLU A 2 0.90 1.95 12.98
CA GLU A 2 -0.53 1.78 12.63
C GLU A 2 -1.46 2.80 13.33
N ALA A 3 -1.47 2.81 14.68
CA ALA A 3 -2.36 3.69 15.45
C ALA A 3 -2.22 5.20 15.12
N LEU A 4 -1.00 5.65 14.80
CA LEU A 4 -0.76 7.03 14.37
C LEU A 4 -1.29 7.27 12.96
N GLY A 5 -1.04 6.32 12.05
CA GLY A 5 -1.56 6.35 10.69
C GLY A 5 -3.07 6.36 10.63
N ASP A 6 -3.74 5.49 11.40
CA ASP A 6 -5.20 5.43 11.52
C ASP A 6 -5.78 6.77 12.01
N SER A 7 -5.19 7.33 13.06
CA SER A 7 -5.61 8.62 13.61
C SER A 7 -5.47 9.74 12.58
N PHE A 8 -4.32 9.80 11.89
CA PHE A 8 -4.06 10.81 10.87
C PHE A 8 -4.96 10.64 9.65
N LEU A 9 -5.16 9.41 9.18
CA LEU A 9 -6.03 9.07 8.06
C LEU A 9 -7.46 9.52 8.34
N LYS A 10 -8.01 9.16 9.51
CA LYS A 10 -9.33 9.61 9.96
C LYS A 10 -9.42 11.12 10.02
N PHE A 11 -8.41 11.81 10.55
CA PHE A 11 -8.37 13.26 10.64
C PHE A 11 -8.38 13.94 9.26
N ILE A 12 -7.43 13.58 8.38
CA ILE A 12 -7.27 14.25 7.09
C ILE A 12 -8.45 13.99 6.15
N VAL A 13 -9.00 12.77 6.16
CA VAL A 13 -10.19 12.43 5.38
C VAL A 13 -11.42 13.18 5.90
N SER A 14 -11.59 13.29 7.22
CA SER A 14 -12.68 14.08 7.80
C SER A 14 -12.61 15.54 7.35
N LEU A 15 -11.42 16.14 7.42
CA LEU A 15 -11.22 17.53 7.00
C LEU A 15 -11.46 17.74 5.51
N HIS A 16 -10.99 16.81 4.67
CA HIS A 16 -11.19 16.89 3.23
C HIS A 16 -12.68 16.84 2.87
N ILE A 17 -13.41 15.86 3.39
CA ILE A 17 -14.85 15.71 3.13
C ILE A 17 -15.64 16.90 3.69
N PHE A 18 -15.32 17.37 4.89
CA PHE A 18 -15.99 18.53 5.50
C PHE A 18 -15.80 19.81 4.66
N LYS A 19 -14.60 20.01 4.10
CA LYS A 19 -14.32 21.15 3.22
C LYS A 19 -15.00 21.02 1.86
N LYS A 20 -15.06 19.81 1.31
CA LYS A 20 -15.60 19.53 -0.03
C LYS A 20 -17.13 19.57 -0.05
N GLU A 21 -17.77 18.99 0.96
CA GLU A 21 -19.23 18.78 1.01
C GLU A 21 -19.88 19.64 2.09
N THR A 22 -19.88 20.97 1.89
CA THR A 22 -20.40 21.95 2.88
C THR A 22 -21.91 21.86 3.11
N SER A 23 -22.66 21.18 2.25
CA SER A 23 -24.12 21.06 2.32
C SER A 23 -24.61 19.75 2.95
N TRP A 24 -23.71 18.81 3.25
CA TRP A 24 -24.08 17.50 3.77
C TRP A 24 -24.26 17.54 5.29
N ASN A 25 -25.17 16.69 5.78
CA ASN A 25 -25.33 16.49 7.21
C ASN A 25 -24.23 15.58 7.78
N GLU A 26 -24.04 15.62 9.09
CA GLU A 26 -23.03 14.84 9.80
C GLU A 26 -23.11 13.34 9.50
N GLY A 27 -24.31 12.78 9.42
CA GLY A 27 -24.51 11.35 9.14
C GLY A 27 -23.92 10.91 7.80
N ARG A 28 -24.12 11.69 6.74
CA ARG A 28 -23.55 11.40 5.41
C ARG A 28 -22.02 11.56 5.42
N LEU A 29 -21.51 12.61 6.05
CA LEU A 29 -20.07 12.84 6.17
C LEU A 29 -19.38 11.71 6.93
N SER A 30 -19.94 11.28 8.06
CA SER A 30 -19.41 10.16 8.84
C SER A 30 -19.50 8.82 8.10
N SER A 31 -20.56 8.60 7.32
CA SER A 31 -20.71 7.40 6.48
C SER A 31 -19.64 7.35 5.39
N LEU A 32 -19.46 8.45 4.64
CA LEU A 32 -18.45 8.54 3.59
C LEU A 32 -17.03 8.42 4.15
N ARG A 33 -16.75 9.07 5.29
CA ARG A 33 -15.48 8.90 5.99
C ARG A 33 -15.23 7.44 6.33
N SER A 34 -16.21 6.77 6.94
CA SER A 34 -16.07 5.36 7.36
C SER A 34 -15.87 4.42 6.17
N GLU A 35 -16.50 4.71 5.03
CA GLU A 35 -16.29 3.98 3.77
C GLU A 35 -14.83 4.12 3.29
N ILE A 36 -14.31 5.35 3.23
CA ILE A 36 -12.94 5.63 2.76
C ILE A 36 -11.89 5.02 3.70
N VAL A 37 -12.05 5.15 5.02
CA VAL A 37 -11.07 4.66 6.00
C VAL A 37 -11.33 3.23 6.46
N SER A 38 -12.26 2.51 5.82
CA SER A 38 -12.56 1.13 6.19
C SER A 38 -11.40 0.19 5.88
N ASN A 39 -11.17 -0.80 6.75
CA ASN A 39 -10.14 -1.82 6.54
C ASN A 39 -10.32 -2.55 5.20
N THR A 40 -11.56 -2.80 4.78
CA THR A 40 -11.85 -3.42 3.48
C THR A 40 -11.39 -2.54 2.32
N ASN A 41 -11.62 -1.23 2.39
CA ASN A 41 -11.12 -0.31 1.37
C ASN A 41 -9.59 -0.28 1.38
N LEU A 42 -8.96 -0.10 2.56
CA LEU A 42 -7.50 -0.05 2.70
C LEU A 42 -6.83 -1.34 2.21
N PHE A 43 -7.41 -2.50 2.51
CA PHE A 43 -6.99 -3.79 1.95
C PHE A 43 -7.03 -3.77 0.41
N ASN A 44 -8.13 -3.33 -0.18
CA ASN A 44 -8.26 -3.27 -1.64
C ASN A 44 -7.24 -2.30 -2.27
N LEU A 45 -6.97 -1.16 -1.64
CA LEU A 45 -5.95 -0.21 -2.08
C LEU A 45 -4.54 -0.80 -1.96
N GLY A 46 -4.23 -1.45 -0.84
CA GLY A 46 -2.95 -2.14 -0.63
C GLY A 46 -2.75 -3.30 -1.61
N LYS A 47 -3.80 -4.06 -1.90
CA LYS A 47 -3.80 -5.15 -2.88
C LYS A 47 -3.51 -4.66 -4.29
N LYS A 48 -4.08 -3.52 -4.70
CA LYS A 48 -3.79 -2.88 -6.00
C LYS A 48 -2.32 -2.47 -6.13
N LYS A 49 -1.63 -2.23 -5.00
CA LYS A 49 -0.19 -1.91 -4.94
C LYS A 49 0.70 -3.13 -4.67
N LEU A 50 0.12 -4.34 -4.73
CA LEU A 50 0.82 -5.60 -4.48
C LEU A 50 1.55 -5.65 -3.13
N LEU A 51 0.99 -5.00 -2.09
CA LEU A 51 1.59 -5.05 -0.74
C LEU A 51 1.69 -6.48 -0.21
N GLN A 52 0.74 -7.35 -0.56
CA GLN A 52 0.76 -8.76 -0.18
C GLN A 52 2.01 -9.51 -0.68
N ALA A 53 2.61 -9.07 -1.80
CA ALA A 53 3.83 -9.68 -2.32
C ALA A 53 5.10 -9.16 -1.62
N LYS A 54 4.99 -8.05 -0.88
CA LYS A 54 6.11 -7.37 -0.20
C LYS A 54 6.11 -7.61 1.31
N LEU A 55 4.97 -7.97 1.88
CA LEU A 55 4.84 -8.28 3.30
C LEU A 55 5.43 -9.66 3.62
N THR A 56 5.92 -9.83 4.85
CA THR A 56 6.31 -11.13 5.39
C THR A 56 5.50 -11.37 6.67
N ALA A 57 4.65 -12.39 6.67
CA ALA A 57 3.77 -12.73 7.79
C ALA A 57 4.49 -13.57 8.86
N VAL A 58 5.64 -14.11 8.52
CA VAL A 58 6.46 -14.97 9.36
C VAL A 58 7.80 -14.29 9.63
N PRO A 59 8.32 -14.33 10.86
CA PRO A 59 9.67 -13.86 11.14
C PRO A 59 10.67 -14.56 10.23
N PHE A 60 11.64 -13.80 9.70
CA PHE A 60 12.66 -14.36 8.83
C PHE A 60 13.54 -15.37 9.61
N ASP A 61 13.51 -16.62 9.19
CA ASP A 61 14.40 -17.68 9.67
C ASP A 61 15.32 -18.14 8.51
N PRO A 62 16.63 -17.84 8.56
CA PRO A 62 17.57 -18.25 7.53
C PRO A 62 17.59 -19.77 7.28
N THR A 63 17.32 -20.60 8.30
CA THR A 63 17.40 -22.05 8.18
C THR A 63 16.19 -22.65 7.46
N ALA A 64 15.04 -21.99 7.58
CA ALA A 64 13.78 -22.46 7.00
C ALA A 64 13.44 -21.76 5.68
N GLN A 65 13.75 -20.46 5.56
CA GLN A 65 13.15 -19.57 4.54
C GLN A 65 14.18 -18.93 3.60
N TRP A 66 15.48 -19.12 3.82
CA TRP A 66 16.47 -18.59 2.90
C TRP A 66 16.33 -19.23 1.52
N LEU A 67 16.24 -18.38 0.50
CA LEU A 67 16.25 -18.77 -0.90
C LEU A 67 17.46 -18.12 -1.57
N PRO A 68 18.28 -18.89 -2.33
CA PRO A 68 19.38 -18.31 -3.07
C PRO A 68 18.88 -17.36 -4.17
N PRO A 69 19.71 -16.40 -4.62
CA PRO A 69 19.42 -15.60 -5.81
C PRO A 69 19.03 -16.51 -6.98
N CYS A 70 18.04 -16.06 -7.79
CA CYS A 70 17.49 -16.81 -8.92
C CYS A 70 16.76 -18.11 -8.57
N PHE A 71 16.48 -18.40 -7.29
CA PHE A 71 15.61 -19.51 -6.94
C PHE A 71 14.22 -19.32 -7.56
N ARG A 72 13.78 -20.29 -8.35
CA ARG A 72 12.47 -20.30 -9.00
C ARG A 72 11.75 -21.59 -8.62
N SER A 73 10.57 -21.45 -8.01
CA SER A 73 9.72 -22.59 -7.70
C SER A 73 8.96 -23.02 -8.95
N LEU A 74 8.98 -24.31 -9.27
CA LEU A 74 8.21 -24.86 -10.40
C LEU A 74 6.69 -24.65 -10.21
N ALA A 75 6.22 -24.76 -8.97
CA ALA A 75 4.83 -24.48 -8.61
C ALA A 75 4.44 -22.99 -8.80
N ALA A 76 5.40 -22.06 -8.68
CA ALA A 76 5.15 -20.64 -8.95
C ALA A 76 5.07 -20.33 -10.46
N LEU A 77 5.77 -21.11 -11.28
CA LEU A 77 5.69 -21.02 -12.74
C LEU A 77 4.33 -21.52 -13.25
N GLU A 78 3.82 -22.60 -12.65
CA GLU A 78 2.52 -23.18 -12.98
C GLU A 78 1.34 -22.35 -12.47
N SER A 79 1.49 -21.63 -11.35
CA SER A 79 0.45 -20.77 -10.78
C SER A 79 0.30 -19.41 -11.47
N GLY A 80 1.17 -19.08 -12.43
CA GLY A 80 1.13 -17.83 -13.19
C GLY A 80 1.60 -16.60 -12.40
N TYR A 81 2.25 -16.78 -11.25
CA TYR A 81 2.70 -15.68 -10.38
C TYR A 81 3.83 -14.84 -10.99
N GLU A 82 4.53 -15.33 -12.02
CA GLU A 82 5.55 -14.53 -12.73
C GLU A 82 4.95 -13.35 -13.51
N PHE A 83 3.68 -13.43 -13.94
CA PHE A 83 3.03 -12.37 -14.72
C PHE A 83 2.84 -11.06 -13.96
N VAL A 84 2.81 -11.08 -12.61
CA VAL A 84 2.60 -9.84 -11.83
C VAL A 84 3.86 -9.00 -11.66
N ASN A 85 5.05 -9.57 -11.81
CA ASN A 85 6.31 -8.82 -11.68
C ASN A 85 6.68 -8.08 -12.98
N GLU A 86 6.20 -8.56 -14.14
CA GLU A 86 6.50 -7.97 -15.45
C GLU A 86 5.57 -6.80 -15.80
N LEU A 87 4.40 -6.71 -15.16
CA LEU A 87 3.44 -5.59 -15.32
C LEU A 87 3.79 -4.35 -14.48
N ILE A 88 4.92 -4.33 -13.78
CA ILE A 88 5.34 -3.20 -12.92
C ILE A 88 6.02 -2.09 -13.72
N ASP A 89 6.32 -2.30 -15.00
CA ASP A 89 6.88 -1.26 -15.88
C ASP A 89 5.75 -0.50 -16.61
N GLU A 90 5.07 0.42 -15.90
CA GLU A 90 4.12 1.36 -16.54
C GLU A 90 4.89 2.51 -17.21
N GLY A 91 5.49 2.19 -18.36
CA GLY A 91 6.02 3.14 -19.32
C GLY A 91 5.17 3.19 -20.59
N ASP A 92 4.19 4.08 -20.57
CA ASP A 92 3.56 4.72 -21.73
C ASP A 92 2.32 4.07 -22.38
N SER A 93 1.26 4.88 -22.41
CA SER A 93 -0.02 4.58 -23.03
C SER A 93 0.09 4.66 -24.54
N LYS A 94 -0.17 3.52 -25.21
CA LYS A 94 -0.89 3.36 -26.51
C LYS A 94 -0.23 2.27 -27.36
N LYS A 95 -0.83 1.06 -27.37
CA LYS A 95 -1.14 0.31 -28.61
C LYS A 95 -1.97 -0.95 -28.33
N LYS A 96 -3.22 -0.87 -28.80
CA LYS A 96 -4.05 -1.92 -29.43
C LYS A 96 -4.35 -3.21 -28.65
N ASN A 97 -5.62 -3.27 -28.26
CA ASN A 97 -6.44 -4.47 -28.26
C ASN A 97 -6.14 -5.37 -29.49
N GLN A 98 -5.63 -6.57 -29.26
CA GLN A 98 -5.99 -7.73 -30.06
C GLN A 98 -5.93 -8.99 -29.20
N ALA A 99 -7.08 -9.29 -28.61
CA ALA A 99 -7.60 -10.59 -28.20
C ALA A 99 -6.58 -11.73 -27.99
N LEU A 100 -6.18 -11.93 -26.74
CA LEU A 100 -6.11 -13.26 -26.16
C LEU A 100 -7.19 -13.31 -25.08
N LYS A 101 -8.26 -14.07 -25.35
CA LYS A 101 -9.25 -14.49 -24.35
C LYS A 101 -8.52 -15.31 -23.29
N ALA A 102 -7.87 -14.65 -22.33
CA ALA A 102 -7.56 -15.27 -21.07
C ALA A 102 -8.90 -15.40 -20.34
N LYS A 103 -9.48 -16.61 -20.37
CA LYS A 103 -10.38 -17.07 -19.32
C LYS A 103 -9.75 -16.59 -18.02
N THR A 104 -10.40 -15.69 -17.29
CA THR A 104 -10.07 -15.45 -15.89
C THR A 104 -9.97 -16.83 -15.26
N PRO A 105 -8.79 -17.32 -14.86
CA PRO A 105 -8.78 -18.52 -14.05
C PRO A 105 -9.62 -18.15 -12.83
N ALA A 106 -10.69 -18.91 -12.61
CA ALA A 106 -11.47 -18.81 -11.40
C ALA A 106 -10.49 -18.71 -10.22
N PRO A 107 -10.81 -17.96 -9.15
CA PRO A 107 -10.00 -18.08 -7.94
C PRO A 107 -9.92 -19.57 -7.68
N VAL A 108 -8.71 -20.13 -7.76
CA VAL A 108 -8.49 -21.49 -7.30
C VAL A 108 -8.70 -21.33 -5.81
N VAL A 109 -9.94 -21.54 -5.40
CA VAL A 109 -10.28 -21.86 -4.03
C VAL A 109 -9.49 -23.13 -3.81
N VAL A 110 -8.31 -23.00 -3.22
CA VAL A 110 -7.56 -24.14 -2.71
C VAL A 110 -8.40 -24.64 -1.55
N ALA A 111 -9.43 -25.39 -1.91
CA ALA A 111 -10.37 -26.05 -1.04
C ALA A 111 -9.61 -27.20 -0.38
N GLU A 112 -8.80 -26.85 0.62
CA GLU A 112 -8.24 -27.70 1.69
C GLU A 112 -7.24 -26.85 2.48
N CYS A 113 -7.75 -25.80 3.13
CA CYS A 113 -6.98 -24.78 3.83
C CYS A 113 -6.35 -25.26 5.15
N TYR A 114 -6.23 -26.56 5.41
CA TYR A 114 -5.75 -27.07 6.70
C TYR A 114 -4.51 -27.98 6.61
N GLU A 115 -4.16 -28.50 5.43
CA GLU A 115 -2.99 -29.40 5.29
C GLU A 115 -1.85 -28.85 4.42
N MET A 116 -1.99 -27.65 3.84
CA MET A 116 -0.99 -27.08 2.92
C MET A 116 -0.07 -26.04 3.57
N CYS A 117 0.37 -26.23 4.81
CA CYS A 117 1.44 -25.43 5.44
C CYS A 117 2.86 -25.97 5.16
N SER A 118 3.01 -26.86 4.17
CA SER A 118 4.28 -27.53 3.86
C SER A 118 5.13 -26.83 2.78
N LEU A 119 4.71 -25.65 2.29
CA LEU A 119 5.45 -24.82 1.32
C LEU A 119 6.04 -23.54 1.96
N ASN A 120 6.50 -23.63 3.22
CA ASN A 120 7.05 -22.53 4.04
C ASN A 120 8.22 -21.73 3.43
N ARG A 121 8.74 -22.14 2.27
CA ARG A 121 9.82 -21.42 1.58
C ARG A 121 9.33 -20.40 0.55
N THR A 122 8.14 -20.58 -0.02
CA THR A 122 7.72 -19.81 -1.22
C THR A 122 6.34 -19.19 -1.12
N HIS A 123 5.50 -19.67 -0.20
CA HIS A 123 4.13 -19.20 -0.04
C HIS A 123 3.87 -18.90 1.43
N GLN A 124 3.07 -17.86 1.66
CA GLN A 124 2.59 -17.48 2.98
C GLN A 124 1.15 -16.98 2.86
N VAL A 125 0.37 -17.20 3.92
CA VAL A 125 -0.98 -16.68 4.02
C VAL A 125 -0.92 -15.37 4.79
N ILE A 126 -1.43 -14.30 4.19
CA ILE A 126 -1.51 -12.97 4.80
C ILE A 126 -2.99 -12.64 4.95
N CYS A 127 -3.41 -12.22 6.14
CA CYS A 127 -4.80 -11.82 6.35
C CYS A 127 -5.04 -10.40 5.80
N ASP A 128 -6.29 -10.13 5.40
CA ASP A 128 -6.69 -8.84 4.83
C ASP A 128 -6.39 -7.68 5.80
N LYS A 129 -6.59 -7.91 7.11
CA LYS A 129 -6.26 -6.93 8.16
C LYS A 129 -4.78 -6.58 8.15
N SER A 130 -3.85 -7.54 8.00
CA SER A 130 -2.41 -7.22 7.94
C SER A 130 -2.05 -6.29 6.78
N ILE A 131 -2.73 -6.39 5.64
CA ILE A 131 -2.48 -5.47 4.52
C ILE A 131 -3.04 -4.08 4.83
N ALA A 132 -4.23 -3.98 5.42
CA ALA A 132 -4.80 -2.71 5.87
C ALA A 132 -3.90 -2.03 6.91
N ASP A 133 -3.44 -2.77 7.92
CA ASP A 133 -2.57 -2.29 9.00
C ASP A 133 -1.23 -1.82 8.44
N CYS A 134 -0.74 -2.48 7.39
CA CYS A 134 0.46 -2.05 6.67
C CYS A 134 0.25 -0.69 5.99
N VAL A 135 -0.89 -0.47 5.32
CA VAL A 135 -1.21 0.83 4.71
C VAL A 135 -1.21 1.93 5.79
N GLU A 136 -1.88 1.70 6.92
CA GLU A 136 -1.92 2.64 8.04
C GLU A 136 -0.52 2.88 8.62
N ALA A 137 0.25 1.81 8.85
CA ALA A 137 1.59 1.91 9.38
C ALA A 137 2.54 2.69 8.45
N LEU A 138 2.43 2.52 7.13
CA LEU A 138 3.20 3.28 6.15
C LEU A 138 2.86 4.76 6.21
N VAL A 139 1.57 5.11 6.28
CA VAL A 139 1.12 6.49 6.44
C VAL A 139 1.66 7.10 7.75
N GLY A 140 1.57 6.36 8.85
CA GLY A 140 2.13 6.79 10.15
C GLY A 140 3.64 6.99 10.11
N CYS A 141 4.38 6.13 9.40
CA CYS A 141 5.83 6.24 9.21
C CYS A 141 6.18 7.51 8.41
N TYR A 142 5.53 7.75 7.28
CA TYR A 142 5.74 8.95 6.47
C TYR A 142 5.42 10.23 7.24
N LEU A 143 4.37 10.20 8.06
CA LEU A 143 3.99 11.34 8.88
C LEU A 143 5.09 11.69 9.91
N LEU A 144 5.70 10.69 10.55
CA LEU A 144 6.74 10.92 11.54
C LEU A 144 8.06 11.37 10.91
N GLU A 145 8.47 10.72 9.83
CA GLU A 145 9.80 10.95 9.24
C GLU A 145 9.84 12.16 8.31
N ALA A 146 8.75 12.44 7.59
CA ALA A 146 8.73 13.44 6.52
C ALA A 146 7.58 14.46 6.64
N GLY A 147 6.73 14.31 7.65
CA GLY A 147 5.62 15.22 7.93
C GLY A 147 4.39 15.00 7.05
N MET A 148 3.47 15.96 7.13
CA MET A 148 2.12 15.81 6.59
C MET A 148 2.06 15.83 5.05
N ARG A 149 2.91 16.64 4.38
CA ARG A 149 2.87 16.77 2.91
C ARG A 149 3.25 15.46 2.22
N PRO A 150 4.36 14.77 2.59
CA PRO A 150 4.69 13.47 2.01
C PRO A 150 3.68 12.38 2.38
N ALA A 151 3.13 12.38 3.60
CA ALA A 151 2.09 11.45 3.99
C ALA A 151 0.84 11.56 3.10
N ILE A 152 0.41 12.77 2.73
CA ILE A 152 -0.72 12.96 1.81
C ILE A 152 -0.39 12.55 0.39
N LYS A 153 0.84 12.79 -0.08
CA LYS A 153 1.30 12.26 -1.38
C LYS A 153 1.24 10.73 -1.41
N LEU A 154 1.61 10.08 -0.30
CA LEU A 154 1.47 8.63 -0.15
C LEU A 154 0.00 8.19 -0.20
N LEU A 155 -0.91 8.90 0.47
CA LEU A 155 -2.36 8.61 0.40
C LEU A 155 -2.90 8.73 -1.03
N LYS A 156 -2.48 9.75 -1.78
CA LYS A 156 -2.79 9.88 -3.21
C LYS A 156 -2.25 8.73 -4.03
N TRP A 157 -1.02 8.29 -3.74
CA TRP A 157 -0.43 7.13 -4.41
C TRP A 157 -1.25 5.86 -4.16
N PHE A 158 -1.77 5.66 -2.94
CA PHE A 158 -2.70 4.58 -2.63
C PHE A 158 -4.08 4.72 -3.31
N GLY A 159 -4.45 5.91 -3.78
CA GLY A 159 -5.71 6.19 -4.46
C GLY A 159 -6.75 6.91 -3.59
N ILE A 160 -6.36 7.47 -2.44
CA ILE A 160 -7.19 8.35 -1.63
C ILE A 160 -6.90 9.78 -2.04
N ASP A 161 -7.78 10.37 -2.85
CA ASP A 161 -7.60 11.72 -3.35
C ASP A 161 -7.96 12.76 -2.28
N ILE A 162 -7.00 13.63 -1.97
CA ILE A 162 -7.10 14.67 -0.94
C ILE A 162 -6.62 15.97 -1.58
N ASP A 163 -7.44 17.02 -1.52
CA ASP A 163 -7.09 18.30 -2.15
C ASP A 163 -5.80 18.91 -1.56
N ASP A 164 -4.86 19.30 -2.42
CA ASP A 164 -3.62 19.98 -1.97
C ASP A 164 -3.91 21.34 -1.32
N ASN A 165 -5.04 21.96 -1.67
CA ASN A 165 -5.52 23.19 -1.06
C ASN A 165 -5.85 23.03 0.43
N LEU A 166 -6.06 21.81 0.92
CA LEU A 166 -6.21 21.54 2.35
C LEU A 166 -4.89 21.80 3.10
N MET A 167 -3.75 21.49 2.47
CA MET A 167 -2.44 21.68 3.06
C MET A 167 -2.01 23.13 3.20
N ASN A 168 -2.41 23.97 2.24
CA ASN A 168 -2.18 25.41 2.34
C ASN A 168 -2.92 26.01 3.55
N LEU A 169 -4.15 25.53 3.83
CA LEU A 169 -4.95 25.95 4.97
C LEU A 169 -4.36 25.50 6.33
N LEU A 170 -3.86 24.26 6.39
CA LEU A 170 -3.20 23.74 7.59
C LEU A 170 -1.86 24.43 7.86
N SER A 171 -1.14 24.79 6.80
CA SER A 171 0.13 25.52 6.90
C SER A 171 -0.07 26.99 7.30
N SER A 172 -1.12 27.66 6.79
CA SER A 172 -1.42 29.05 7.19
C SER A 172 -1.86 29.19 8.64
N SER A 173 -2.34 28.10 9.25
CA SER A 173 -2.78 28.06 10.64
C SER A 173 -1.65 27.67 11.62
N SER A 174 -0.50 27.19 11.11
CA SER A 174 0.60 26.61 11.89
C SER A 174 1.89 27.41 11.80
N SER A 175 1.88 28.69 12.18
CA SER A 175 3.12 29.45 12.36
C SER A 175 3.89 29.11 13.64
N SER A 176 3.53 28.08 14.42
CA SER A 176 4.22 27.87 15.71
C SER A 176 4.22 26.47 16.34
N ALA A 177 3.93 25.36 15.64
CA ALA A 177 4.08 24.05 16.31
C ALA A 177 4.23 22.86 15.36
N PHE A 178 5.26 22.03 15.63
CA PHE A 178 5.47 20.66 15.14
C PHE A 178 5.72 20.46 13.64
N PHE A 179 6.97 20.58 13.20
CA PHE A 179 7.83 19.48 12.72
C PHE A 179 9.10 20.10 12.11
N SER A 180 10.25 19.65 12.58
CA SER A 180 11.57 20.08 12.09
C SER A 180 11.71 19.76 10.60
N GLU A 181 11.88 20.78 9.78
CA GLU A 181 12.39 20.65 8.42
C GLU A 181 13.82 20.10 8.52
N ASN A 182 14.00 18.82 8.18
CA ASN A 182 15.20 18.26 7.54
C ASN A 182 15.03 16.74 7.42
N CYS A 183 14.27 16.29 6.42
CA CYS A 183 14.38 14.91 5.96
C CYS A 183 14.22 14.88 4.43
N VAL A 184 15.36 14.77 3.74
CA VAL A 184 15.41 14.53 2.30
C VAL A 184 15.00 13.06 2.08
N LEU A 185 13.71 12.82 1.84
CA LEU A 185 13.29 11.54 1.30
C LEU A 185 13.53 11.54 -0.21
N ILE A 186 14.57 10.82 -0.58
CA ILE A 186 14.93 10.44 -1.94
C ILE A 186 13.74 9.66 -2.53
N GLY A 187 13.13 10.21 -3.58
CA GLY A 187 12.09 9.55 -4.36
C GLY A 187 12.59 8.29 -5.10
N PRO A 188 11.70 7.56 -5.79
CA PRO A 188 11.93 6.18 -6.22
C PRO A 188 12.89 5.98 -7.41
N GLU A 189 13.81 6.91 -7.70
CA GLU A 189 14.78 6.77 -8.81
C GLU A 189 16.24 7.11 -8.44
N ALA A 190 16.61 7.04 -7.16
CA ALA A 190 18.03 7.02 -6.84
C ALA A 190 18.61 5.62 -7.01
N LYS A 191 19.34 5.44 -8.11
CA LYS A 191 20.31 4.36 -8.38
C LYS A 191 20.87 3.75 -7.10
N ILE A 192 20.35 2.58 -6.74
CA ILE A 192 20.96 1.64 -5.78
C ILE A 192 22.13 0.98 -6.53
N HIS A 193 23.25 1.69 -6.67
CA HIS A 193 24.44 1.14 -7.34
C HIS A 193 25.76 1.43 -6.62
N SER A 194 25.75 1.75 -5.32
CA SER A 194 26.99 2.01 -4.60
C SER A 194 27.07 1.46 -3.17
N ILE A 195 26.27 0.46 -2.80
CA ILE A 195 26.33 -0.17 -1.46
C ILE A 195 26.86 -1.63 -1.50
N TRP A 196 27.11 -2.20 -2.70
CA TRP A 196 27.67 -3.55 -2.85
C TRP A 196 29.05 -3.59 -3.52
N THR A 197 29.94 -2.66 -3.18
CA THR A 197 31.37 -2.81 -3.48
C THR A 197 32.20 -2.30 -2.31
N ALA A 198 32.41 -3.17 -1.33
CA ALA A 198 33.56 -3.21 -0.44
C ALA A 198 33.75 -4.66 0.01
#